data_AF-A0A3E0PW21-F1
#
_entry.id   AF-A0A3E0PW21-F1
#
_cell.length_a   1.000
_cell.length_b   1.000
_cell.length_c   1.000
_cell.angle_alpha   90.00
_cell.angle_beta   90.00
_cell.angle_gamma   90.00
#
_symmetry.space_group_name_H-M   'P 1'
#
loop_
_entity.id
_entity.type
_entity.pdbx_description
1 polymer ?
#
loop_
_entity_poly.entity_id
_entity_poly.type
_entity_poly.pdbx_seq_one_letter_code
_entity_poly.pdbx_strand_id
1 'polypeptide(L)'
;MEEALSMSKGLRINRRFTQEGESPYDLIEWSRRDSRITNPDGSTVFEMKGAEIPAGWSQVAADIMVSKYFRKAGVPQFDDEGEQIFDESGQPATGPERSAKQVFDRLAGTWRHWGEKEGYFASTADAEAFEDELKYMLATQMAAPNSPQWFNTGLNYAYGLTGPAQGFWYVDGKDGQLKASPDSYSRPAPHACFILSVGDDLVNPGGIMDLWVREARIFKFGSGAGSNFSAIRAADERLSGGGKSSGVMSFLKIGDRAAGAIKSGGTTRRAAKMVILDVDHPDIETFVDWKKVEEEKARMLIQHGGFPADFNGEAYATVSGQNSNNSVRITNDFVKAVEEDGDWELINRTNGEVRRTIKARDLWARIAEAAWACADPGLQFDTTINEWHTSPAGGRIRASNPCSEYMFLDDTACNLASLNLVKFYDDESQVFDVEAYQHAIRLWTIVLEISVAMAHFPSKEIAQGSYDYRTLGLGYANLGSLLMRQG
;
A
#
# COMPACT_ATOMS: atom_id res chain seq x y z
N MET A 1 28.83 4.16 37.98
CA MET A 1 27.61 4.85 38.44
C MET A 1 27.28 5.86 37.36
N GLU A 2 26.84 5.34 36.23
CA GLU A 2 26.66 6.04 34.96
C GLU A 2 25.20 6.53 34.92
N GLU A 3 25.02 7.77 34.46
CA GLU A 3 23.77 8.53 34.56
C GLU A 3 22.57 7.76 34.01
N ALA A 4 21.64 7.43 34.91
CA ALA A 4 20.27 7.13 34.58
C ALA A 4 19.65 8.38 33.94
N LEU A 5 19.68 8.44 32.60
CA LEU A 5 18.86 9.35 31.81
C LEU A 5 17.42 9.27 32.31
N SER A 6 16.90 10.39 32.82
CA SER A 6 15.56 10.45 33.40
C SER A 6 14.51 10.07 32.35
N MET A 7 13.96 8.86 32.45
CA MET A 7 12.88 8.38 31.58
C MET A 7 11.53 8.99 32.01
N SER A 8 11.36 10.32 31.84
CA SER A 8 10.14 11.03 32.26
C SER A 8 9.35 11.69 31.12
N LYS A 9 9.86 11.70 29.88
CA LYS A 9 9.24 12.40 28.73
C LYS A 9 8.54 11.49 27.70
N GLY A 10 8.71 10.17 27.78
CA GLY A 10 8.10 9.25 26.80
C GLY A 10 6.60 9.04 27.02
N LEU A 11 5.97 8.29 26.12
CA LEU A 11 4.58 7.86 26.22
C LEU A 11 4.43 6.83 27.33
N ARG A 12 3.40 7.03 28.16
CA ARG A 12 2.87 6.02 29.07
C ARG A 12 1.83 5.16 28.35
N ILE A 13 1.90 3.86 28.56
CA ILE A 13 1.05 2.85 27.93
C ILE A 13 0.29 2.09 29.02
N ASN A 14 -1.03 2.25 29.03
CA ASN A 14 -1.88 1.49 29.93
C ASN A 14 -2.18 0.13 29.31
N ARG A 15 -2.28 -0.92 30.13
CA ARG A 15 -2.80 -2.21 29.71
C ARG A 15 -4.32 -2.21 29.84
N ARG A 16 -5.02 -2.71 28.82
CA ARG A 16 -6.49 -2.87 28.81
C ARG A 16 -6.89 -4.30 28.48
N PHE A 17 -6.25 -4.91 27.48
CA PHE A 17 -6.56 -6.27 27.04
C PHE A 17 -5.63 -7.32 27.64
N THR A 18 -4.50 -6.89 28.20
CA THR A 18 -3.43 -7.77 28.71
C THR A 18 -3.13 -7.49 30.18
N GLN A 19 -2.37 -8.40 30.81
CA GLN A 19 -1.89 -8.25 32.17
C GLN A 19 -0.36 -8.31 32.20
N GLU A 20 0.25 -7.62 33.15
CA GLU A 20 1.71 -7.60 33.31
C GLU A 20 2.22 -8.97 33.77
N GLY A 21 3.30 -9.46 33.15
CA GLY A 21 3.91 -10.74 33.48
C GLY A 21 3.22 -11.98 32.89
N GLU A 22 2.08 -11.81 32.22
CA GLU A 22 1.36 -12.87 31.53
C GLU A 22 1.54 -12.76 30.01
N SER A 23 1.70 -13.90 29.32
CA SER A 23 1.78 -13.88 27.86
C SER A 23 0.41 -13.52 27.27
N PRO A 24 0.32 -12.57 26.32
CA PRO A 24 -0.95 -12.23 25.67
C PRO A 24 -1.56 -13.42 24.90
N TYR A 25 -0.75 -14.44 24.57
CA TYR A 25 -1.22 -15.65 23.90
C TYR A 25 -1.90 -16.65 24.83
N ASP A 26 -1.68 -16.57 26.15
CA ASP A 26 -2.30 -17.49 27.13
C ASP A 26 -3.80 -17.20 27.29
N LEU A 27 -4.23 -15.99 26.93
CA LEU A 27 -5.63 -15.55 26.88
C LEU A 27 -6.37 -16.06 25.63
N ILE A 28 -5.71 -16.79 24.74
CA ILE A 28 -6.21 -17.15 23.41
C ILE A 28 -6.09 -18.67 23.23
N GLU A 29 -7.17 -19.31 22.78
CA GLU A 29 -7.10 -20.72 22.39
C GLU A 29 -6.44 -20.85 21.01
N TRP A 30 -5.56 -21.85 20.85
CA TRP A 30 -4.80 -22.10 19.63
C TRP A 30 -5.11 -23.47 19.04
N SER A 31 -5.06 -23.56 17.71
CA SER A 31 -5.29 -24.81 16.98
C SER A 31 -4.26 -25.00 15.88
N ARG A 32 -3.94 -26.26 15.57
CA ARG A 32 -3.13 -26.61 14.38
C ARG A 32 -4.06 -26.87 13.21
N ARG A 33 -3.82 -26.19 12.09
CA ARG A 33 -4.63 -26.28 10.87
C ARG A 33 -3.78 -26.54 9.64
N ASP A 34 -4.33 -27.32 8.74
CA ASP A 34 -3.76 -27.51 7.42
C ASP A 34 -4.27 -26.41 6.50
N SER A 35 -3.37 -25.84 5.71
CA SER A 35 -3.71 -24.88 4.66
C SER A 35 -3.31 -25.44 3.31
N ARG A 36 -4.26 -25.49 2.38
CA ARG A 36 -4.05 -26.00 1.03
C ARG A 36 -4.70 -25.09 0.00
N ILE A 37 -3.91 -24.67 -0.98
CA ILE A 37 -4.37 -23.94 -2.16
C ILE A 37 -4.25 -24.87 -3.36
N THR A 38 -5.34 -25.01 -4.11
CA THR A 38 -5.40 -25.79 -5.34
C THR A 38 -5.75 -24.92 -6.54
N ASN A 39 -5.25 -25.30 -7.71
CA ASN A 39 -5.71 -24.78 -8.99
C ASN A 39 -7.13 -25.28 -9.31
N PRO A 40 -7.84 -24.67 -10.28
CA PRO A 40 -9.14 -25.17 -10.75
C PRO A 40 -9.11 -26.60 -11.28
N ASP A 41 -7.95 -27.06 -11.77
CA ASP A 41 -7.73 -28.45 -12.22
C ASP A 41 -7.48 -29.44 -11.06
N GLY A 42 -7.50 -28.97 -9.81
CA GLY A 42 -7.30 -29.78 -8.61
C GLY A 42 -5.83 -29.98 -8.20
N SER A 43 -4.86 -29.52 -8.99
CA SER A 43 -3.43 -29.59 -8.63
C SER A 43 -3.10 -28.68 -7.43
N THR A 44 -2.24 -29.14 -6.52
CA THR A 44 -1.83 -28.37 -5.34
C THR A 44 -0.85 -27.28 -5.75
N VAL A 45 -1.19 -26.02 -5.47
CA VAL A 45 -0.30 -24.85 -5.63
C VAL A 45 0.58 -24.67 -4.40
N PHE A 46 0.00 -24.87 -3.22
CA PHE A 46 0.67 -24.68 -1.94
C PHE A 46 -0.02 -25.56 -0.89
N GLU A 47 0.76 -26.19 -0.02
CA GLU A 47 0.25 -26.92 1.14
C GLU A 47 1.20 -26.71 2.33
N MET A 48 0.63 -26.44 3.49
CA MET A 48 1.33 -26.45 4.77
C MET A 48 0.46 -27.13 5.81
N LYS A 49 1.02 -28.16 6.46
CA LYS A 49 0.33 -28.92 7.50
C LYS A 49 0.69 -28.44 8.90
N GLY A 50 -0.30 -28.47 9.78
CA GLY A 50 -0.16 -28.23 11.21
C GLY A 50 0.27 -26.81 11.58
N ALA A 51 -0.09 -25.81 10.77
CA ALA A 51 0.19 -24.41 11.07
C ALA A 51 -0.59 -23.97 12.32
N GLU A 52 0.09 -23.32 13.25
CA GLU A 52 -0.52 -22.88 14.51
C GLU A 52 -1.21 -21.51 14.32
N ILE A 53 -2.53 -21.46 14.54
CA ILE A 53 -3.40 -20.30 14.31
C ILE A 53 -4.39 -20.17 15.49
N PRO A 54 -4.84 -18.97 15.88
CA PRO A 54 -5.88 -18.83 16.90
C PRO A 54 -7.15 -19.62 16.52
N ALA A 55 -7.70 -20.37 17.48
CA ALA A 55 -8.82 -21.27 17.27
C ALA A 55 -10.11 -20.53 16.85
N GLY A 56 -10.27 -19.27 17.27
CA GLY A 56 -11.41 -18.43 16.88
C GLY A 56 -11.39 -17.93 15.43
N TRP A 57 -10.30 -18.12 14.68
CA TRP A 57 -10.23 -17.65 13.29
C TRP A 57 -11.05 -18.57 12.37
N SER A 58 -11.58 -18.01 11.28
CA SER A 58 -12.16 -18.83 10.21
C SER A 58 -11.07 -19.59 9.44
N GLN A 59 -11.44 -20.68 8.76
CA GLN A 59 -10.50 -21.42 7.91
C GLN A 59 -9.91 -20.51 6.81
N VAL A 60 -10.74 -19.65 6.22
CA VAL A 60 -10.29 -18.69 5.19
C VAL A 60 -9.24 -17.72 5.74
N ALA A 61 -9.40 -17.22 6.97
CA ALA A 61 -8.40 -16.35 7.61
C ALA A 61 -7.09 -17.10 7.87
N ALA A 62 -7.17 -18.36 8.33
CA ALA A 62 -6.01 -19.23 8.48
C ALA A 62 -5.29 -19.44 7.14
N ASP A 63 -6.03 -19.76 6.08
CA ASP A 63 -5.48 -19.98 4.74
C ASP A 63 -4.79 -18.73 4.18
N ILE A 64 -5.36 -17.54 4.38
CA ILE A 64 -4.75 -16.28 3.97
C ILE A 64 -3.45 -16.02 4.76
N MET A 65 -3.48 -16.19 6.08
CA MET A 65 -2.30 -16.02 6.94
C MET A 65 -1.16 -16.93 6.49
N VAL A 66 -1.45 -18.23 6.39
CA VAL A 66 -0.45 -19.23 6.04
C VAL A 66 0.04 -19.04 4.61
N SER A 67 -0.84 -18.81 3.64
CA SER A 67 -0.42 -18.73 2.23
C SER A 67 0.26 -17.42 1.87
N LYS A 68 -0.17 -16.29 2.44
CA LYS A 68 0.30 -14.96 2.05
C LYS A 68 1.30 -14.34 3.01
N TYR A 69 1.07 -14.47 4.32
CA TYR A 69 1.80 -13.68 5.32
C TYR A 69 2.91 -14.43 6.04
N PHE A 70 2.84 -15.77 6.08
CA PHE A 70 3.98 -16.56 6.52
C PHE A 70 5.16 -16.39 5.58
N ARG A 71 6.30 -15.97 6.13
CA ARG A 71 7.59 -15.99 5.47
C ARG A 71 7.89 -17.44 5.05
N LYS A 72 8.34 -17.61 3.81
CA LYS A 72 8.48 -18.94 3.20
C LYS A 72 9.86 -19.56 3.35
N ALA A 73 10.88 -18.77 3.65
CA ALA A 73 12.26 -19.22 3.71
C ALA A 73 13.12 -18.29 4.57
N GLY A 74 14.23 -18.84 5.08
CA GLY A 74 15.23 -18.12 5.88
C GLY A 74 14.87 -17.95 7.36
N VAL A 75 13.76 -18.56 7.81
CA VAL A 75 13.36 -18.53 9.23
C VAL A 75 14.08 -19.66 9.96
N PRO A 76 14.85 -19.38 11.03
CA PRO A 76 15.47 -20.44 11.83
C PRO A 76 14.45 -21.46 12.32
N GLN A 77 14.80 -22.74 12.25
CA GLN A 77 13.94 -23.84 12.70
C GLN A 77 14.37 -24.34 14.06
N PHE A 78 13.40 -24.69 14.89
CA PHE A 78 13.59 -25.21 16.24
C PHE A 78 12.79 -26.50 16.41
N ASP A 79 13.26 -27.40 17.26
CA ASP A 79 12.51 -28.60 17.64
C ASP A 79 11.40 -28.30 18.66
N ASP A 80 10.71 -29.34 19.11
CA ASP A 80 9.57 -29.20 20.02
C ASP A 80 10.01 -28.74 21.43
N GLU A 81 11.28 -28.92 21.77
CA GLU A 81 11.92 -28.45 23.00
C GLU A 81 12.43 -26.99 22.89
N GLY A 82 12.40 -26.42 21.69
CA GLY A 82 12.85 -25.05 21.42
C GLY A 82 14.34 -24.92 21.13
N GLU A 83 15.05 -26.04 20.92
CA GLU A 83 16.46 -26.05 20.56
C GLU A 83 16.63 -25.85 19.05
N GLN A 84 17.70 -25.15 18.65
CA GLN A 84 17.93 -24.81 17.26
C GLN A 84 18.31 -26.05 16.45
N ILE A 85 17.58 -26.30 15.36
CA ILE A 85 17.89 -27.39 14.44
C ILE A 85 19.05 -26.96 13.55
N PHE A 86 20.02 -27.85 13.34
CA PHE A 86 21.13 -27.66 12.40
C PHE A 86 20.99 -28.61 11.21
N ASP A 87 21.41 -28.16 10.03
CA ASP A 87 21.46 -28.98 8.82
C ASP A 87 22.70 -29.89 8.80
N GLU A 88 22.80 -30.74 7.77
CA GLU A 88 23.91 -31.69 7.60
C GLU A 88 25.30 -31.03 7.50
N SER A 89 25.34 -29.72 7.19
CA SER A 89 26.58 -28.93 7.13
C SER A 89 26.94 -28.25 8.45
N GLY A 90 26.11 -28.42 9.48
CA GLY A 90 26.28 -27.79 10.79
C GLY A 90 25.86 -26.32 10.83
N GLN A 91 25.12 -25.84 9.81
CA GLN A 91 24.52 -24.50 9.81
C GLN A 91 23.11 -24.56 10.38
N PRO A 92 22.60 -23.47 11.01
CA PRO A 92 21.21 -23.42 11.42
C PRO A 92 20.25 -23.75 10.28
N ALA A 93 19.41 -24.76 10.48
CA ALA A 93 18.37 -25.12 9.54
C ALA A 93 17.38 -23.96 9.42
N THR A 94 17.00 -23.64 8.19
CA THR A 94 16.02 -22.58 7.92
C THR A 94 14.84 -23.11 7.11
N GLY A 95 13.70 -22.46 7.27
CA GLY A 95 12.43 -22.86 6.67
C GLY A 95 11.41 -21.74 6.65
N PRO A 96 10.12 -22.06 6.54
CA PRO A 96 9.04 -21.10 6.63
C PRO A 96 8.65 -20.80 8.10
N GLU A 97 7.91 -19.71 8.32
CA GLU A 97 7.07 -19.56 9.52
C GLU A 97 6.01 -20.67 9.55
N ARG A 98 5.70 -21.19 10.74
CA ARG A 98 4.72 -22.25 10.97
C ARG A 98 3.68 -21.90 12.05
N SER A 99 3.79 -20.73 12.67
CA SER A 99 2.84 -20.22 13.66
C SER A 99 2.53 -18.75 13.41
N ALA A 100 1.27 -18.35 13.59
CA ALA A 100 0.90 -16.93 13.57
C ALA A 100 1.54 -16.15 14.73
N LYS A 101 1.94 -16.80 15.84
CA LYS A 101 2.71 -16.17 16.91
C LYS A 101 4.01 -15.58 16.37
N GLN A 102 4.73 -16.31 15.52
CA GLN A 102 5.97 -15.82 14.89
C GLN A 102 5.75 -14.53 14.10
N VAL A 103 4.63 -14.44 13.38
CA VAL A 103 4.24 -13.22 12.65
C VAL A 103 3.94 -12.08 13.60
N PHE A 104 3.12 -12.31 14.62
CA PHE A 104 2.75 -11.28 15.60
C PHE A 104 3.97 -10.79 16.40
N ASP A 105 4.87 -11.71 16.78
CA ASP A 105 6.11 -11.41 17.50
C ASP A 105 7.06 -10.56 16.67
N ARG A 106 7.30 -10.91 15.40
CA ARG A 106 8.17 -10.08 14.56
C ARG A 106 7.57 -8.70 14.29
N LEU A 107 6.25 -8.58 14.18
CA LEU A 107 5.58 -7.29 13.99
C LEU A 107 5.67 -6.43 15.25
N ALA A 108 5.06 -6.89 16.34
CA ALA A 108 4.97 -6.15 17.60
C ALA A 108 6.35 -5.89 18.22
N GLY A 109 7.23 -6.90 18.21
CA GLY A 109 8.59 -6.77 18.71
C GLY A 109 9.43 -5.76 17.90
N THR A 110 9.25 -5.69 16.58
CA THR A 110 9.96 -4.68 15.76
C THR A 110 9.46 -3.27 16.05
N TRP A 111 8.15 -3.07 16.17
CA TRP A 111 7.61 -1.76 16.53
C TRP A 111 8.06 -1.35 17.92
N ARG A 112 8.06 -2.26 18.90
CA ARG A 112 8.65 -2.00 20.21
C ARG A 112 10.12 -1.61 20.10
N HIS A 113 10.94 -2.42 19.43
CA HIS A 113 12.38 -2.20 19.30
C HIS A 113 12.71 -0.82 18.72
N TRP A 114 12.02 -0.43 17.64
CA TRP A 114 12.20 0.90 17.05
C TRP A 114 11.62 2.01 17.93
N GLY A 115 10.49 1.78 18.59
CA GLY A 115 9.95 2.73 19.56
C GLY A 115 10.91 3.00 20.74
N GLU A 116 11.58 1.97 21.27
CA GLU A 116 12.61 2.14 22.29
C GLU A 116 13.82 2.90 21.75
N LYS A 117 14.31 2.52 20.56
CA LYS A 117 15.48 3.14 19.92
C LYS A 117 15.29 4.63 19.64
N GLU A 118 14.08 5.03 19.26
CA GLU A 118 13.72 6.41 18.94
C GLU A 118 13.12 7.16 20.15
N GLY A 119 13.03 6.52 21.33
CA GLY A 119 12.66 7.17 22.59
C GLY A 119 11.15 7.42 22.79
N TYR A 120 10.28 6.60 22.19
CA TYR A 120 8.82 6.75 22.28
C TYR A 120 8.27 6.44 23.67
N PHE A 121 8.88 5.53 24.42
CA PHE A 121 8.31 5.01 25.67
C PHE A 121 8.94 5.65 26.91
N ALA A 122 8.12 5.88 27.94
CA ALA A 122 8.59 6.44 29.20
C ALA A 122 9.30 5.41 30.09
N SER A 123 9.16 4.11 29.81
CA SER A 123 9.86 3.06 30.52
C SER A 123 9.84 1.76 29.72
N THR A 124 10.66 0.79 30.12
CA THR A 124 10.62 -0.58 29.58
C THR A 124 9.25 -1.24 29.79
N ALA A 125 8.61 -1.00 30.94
CA ALA A 125 7.26 -1.51 31.22
C ALA A 125 6.21 -0.95 30.24
N ASP A 126 6.34 0.32 29.85
CA ASP A 126 5.47 0.94 28.83
C ASP A 126 5.70 0.31 27.44
N ALA A 127 6.95 -0.01 27.10
CA ALA A 127 7.32 -0.67 25.85
C ALA A 127 6.81 -2.13 25.78
N GLU A 128 6.87 -2.85 26.90
CA GLU A 128 6.32 -4.21 27.04
C GLU A 128 4.80 -4.21 26.97
N ALA A 129 4.14 -3.27 27.67
CA ALA A 129 2.68 -3.10 27.57
C ALA A 129 2.24 -2.82 26.13
N PHE A 130 3.00 -2.00 25.39
CA PHE A 130 2.73 -1.75 23.98
C PHE A 130 2.84 -3.01 23.13
N GLU A 131 3.91 -3.80 23.30
CA GLU A 131 4.09 -5.05 22.56
C GLU A 131 2.96 -6.05 22.84
N ASP A 132 2.62 -6.25 24.11
CA ASP A 132 1.63 -7.25 24.53
C ASP A 132 0.23 -6.92 24.03
N GLU A 133 -0.20 -5.66 24.18
CA GLU A 133 -1.50 -5.18 23.71
C GLU A 133 -1.64 -5.36 22.20
N LEU A 134 -0.56 -5.12 21.43
CA LEU A 134 -0.55 -5.31 19.98
C LEU A 134 -0.62 -6.79 19.59
N LYS A 135 0.14 -7.67 20.26
CA LYS A 135 0.05 -9.13 20.04
C LYS A 135 -1.37 -9.63 20.26
N TYR A 136 -2.00 -9.20 21.35
CA TYR A 136 -3.39 -9.54 21.64
C TYR A 136 -4.33 -9.04 20.53
N MET A 137 -4.25 -7.76 20.17
CA MET A 137 -5.13 -7.15 19.15
C MET A 137 -4.97 -7.80 17.77
N LEU A 138 -3.73 -8.17 17.39
CA LEU A 138 -3.45 -8.90 16.15
C LEU A 138 -4.06 -10.30 16.18
N ALA A 139 -3.82 -11.06 17.25
CA ALA A 139 -4.30 -12.43 17.41
C ALA A 139 -5.83 -12.53 17.51
N THR A 140 -6.50 -11.51 18.06
CA THR A 140 -7.96 -11.44 18.19
C THR A 140 -8.66 -10.72 17.03
N GLN A 141 -7.91 -10.29 16.02
CA GLN A 141 -8.39 -9.57 14.84
C GLN A 141 -9.12 -8.25 15.16
N MET A 142 -8.70 -7.56 16.23
CA MET A 142 -9.17 -6.22 16.57
C MET A 142 -8.61 -5.16 15.62
N ALA A 143 -7.42 -5.41 15.09
CA ALA A 143 -6.75 -4.51 14.16
C ALA A 143 -5.86 -5.27 13.18
N ALA A 144 -5.64 -4.67 12.02
CA ALA A 144 -4.69 -5.18 11.03
C ALA A 144 -3.94 -4.02 10.35
N PRO A 145 -2.61 -4.09 10.24
CA PRO A 145 -1.85 -3.18 9.40
C PRO A 145 -2.02 -3.52 7.91
N ASN A 146 -1.59 -2.63 7.03
CA ASN A 146 -1.54 -2.90 5.59
C ASN A 146 -0.65 -4.10 5.24
N SER A 147 -0.92 -4.76 4.10
CA SER A 147 -0.19 -5.99 3.68
C SER A 147 1.35 -5.89 3.70
N PRO A 148 2.00 -4.81 3.23
CA PRO A 148 3.47 -4.66 3.33
C PRO A 148 4.06 -4.78 4.74
N GLN A 149 3.33 -4.40 5.79
CA GLN A 149 3.78 -4.62 7.16
C GLN A 149 3.88 -6.11 7.46
N TRP A 150 2.83 -6.87 7.14
CA TRP A 150 2.85 -8.32 7.27
C TRP A 150 3.97 -8.98 6.46
N PHE A 151 4.35 -8.46 5.29
CA PHE A 151 5.41 -9.06 4.49
C PHE A 151 6.82 -8.73 4.97
N ASN A 152 7.05 -7.48 5.37
CA ASN A 152 8.41 -6.92 5.44
C ASN A 152 8.84 -6.56 6.86
N THR A 153 7.91 -6.31 7.78
CA THR A 153 8.24 -5.82 9.12
C THR A 153 8.77 -6.96 9.99
N GLY A 154 9.94 -6.70 10.57
CA GLY A 154 10.59 -7.58 11.53
C GLY A 154 11.35 -8.78 10.99
N LEU A 155 11.52 -8.88 9.67
CA LEU A 155 12.32 -9.95 9.08
C LEU A 155 13.78 -9.92 9.57
N ASN A 156 14.39 -8.74 9.65
CA ASN A 156 15.74 -8.61 10.21
C ASN A 156 15.75 -8.73 11.74
N TYR A 157 14.81 -8.06 12.42
CA TYR A 157 14.71 -8.07 13.87
C TYR A 157 14.55 -9.49 14.44
N ALA A 158 13.61 -10.28 13.89
CA ALA A 158 13.31 -11.61 14.41
C ALA A 158 14.23 -12.70 13.87
N TYR A 159 14.71 -12.57 12.63
CA TYR A 159 15.39 -13.67 11.92
C TYR A 159 16.77 -13.32 11.36
N GLY A 160 17.27 -12.09 11.59
CA GLY A 160 18.58 -11.65 11.08
C GLY A 160 18.66 -11.55 9.55
N LEU A 161 17.52 -11.55 8.85
CA LEU A 161 17.50 -11.53 7.38
C LEU A 161 18.07 -10.22 6.82
N THR A 162 18.94 -10.34 5.82
CA THR A 162 19.53 -9.23 5.06
C THR A 162 19.43 -9.52 3.56
N GLY A 163 19.92 -8.61 2.72
CA GLY A 163 19.92 -8.78 1.27
C GLY A 163 20.82 -7.77 0.58
N PRO A 164 20.92 -7.78 -0.76
CA PRO A 164 21.66 -6.75 -1.47
C PRO A 164 21.00 -5.37 -1.29
N ALA A 165 21.77 -4.29 -1.37
CA ALA A 165 21.23 -2.94 -1.46
C ALA A 165 20.45 -2.77 -2.78
N GLN A 166 19.29 -2.11 -2.74
CA GLN A 166 18.40 -1.97 -3.91
C GLN A 166 18.00 -0.52 -4.21
N GLY A 167 18.83 0.44 -3.78
CA GLY A 167 18.59 1.86 -4.03
C GLY A 167 17.50 2.48 -3.15
N PHE A 168 17.32 1.95 -1.94
CA PHE A 168 16.43 2.52 -0.94
C PHE A 168 17.16 3.55 -0.07
N TRP A 169 16.43 4.48 0.52
CA TRP A 169 16.90 5.61 1.31
C TRP A 169 16.08 5.77 2.59
N TYR A 170 16.63 6.40 3.61
CA TYR A 170 15.92 6.74 4.83
C TYR A 170 16.51 8.03 5.42
N VAL A 171 15.75 8.72 6.25
CA VAL A 171 16.28 9.79 7.09
C VAL A 171 16.57 9.20 8.48
N ASP A 172 17.78 9.42 8.98
CA ASP A 172 18.16 8.98 10.32
C ASP A 172 17.57 9.93 11.37
N GLY A 173 16.76 9.41 12.28
CA GLY A 173 16.08 10.21 13.30
C GLY A 173 17.03 10.95 14.25
N LYS A 174 18.29 10.51 14.39
CA LYS A 174 19.25 11.11 15.33
C LYS A 174 19.94 12.35 14.80
N ASP A 175 20.34 12.33 13.53
CA ASP A 175 21.07 13.43 12.89
C ASP A 175 20.27 14.15 11.79
N GLY A 176 19.08 13.66 11.46
CA GLY A 176 18.20 14.22 10.43
C GLY A 176 18.74 14.06 9.01
N GLN A 177 19.77 13.23 8.79
CA GLN A 177 20.41 13.11 7.48
C GLN A 177 19.79 12.01 6.64
N LEU A 178 19.63 12.31 5.36
CA LEU A 178 19.25 11.35 4.34
C LEU A 178 20.41 10.40 4.01
N LYS A 179 20.17 9.09 4.16
CA LYS A 179 21.18 8.03 4.00
C LYS A 179 20.67 6.93 3.08
N ALA A 180 21.59 6.30 2.35
CA ALA A 180 21.28 5.09 1.59
C ALA A 180 21.09 3.90 2.54
N SER A 181 20.09 3.07 2.27
CA SER A 181 19.86 1.82 3.00
C SER A 181 21.02 0.85 2.74
N PRO A 182 21.61 0.24 3.79
CA PRO A 182 22.72 -0.70 3.61
C PRO A 182 22.29 -1.99 2.91
N ASP A 183 21.05 -2.42 3.12
CA ASP A 183 20.49 -3.64 2.55
C ASP A 183 18.95 -3.55 2.41
N SER A 184 18.33 -4.68 2.06
CA SER A 184 16.89 -4.81 1.78
C SER A 184 15.97 -4.99 3.00
N TYR A 185 16.48 -5.35 4.18
CA TYR A 185 15.63 -5.80 5.30
C TYR A 185 16.01 -5.23 6.68
N SER A 186 17.23 -4.74 6.89
CA SER A 186 17.66 -4.08 8.15
C SER A 186 16.80 -2.86 8.48
N ARG A 187 16.24 -2.22 7.45
CA ARG A 187 15.09 -1.32 7.57
C ARG A 187 13.95 -1.91 6.75
N PRO A 188 12.73 -2.04 7.30
CA PRO A 188 11.61 -2.61 6.56
C PRO A 188 11.07 -1.63 5.50
N ALA A 189 10.32 -2.17 4.53
CA ALA A 189 9.46 -1.42 3.63
C ALA A 189 7.97 -1.61 4.02
N PRO A 190 7.48 -0.92 5.07
CA PRO A 190 6.15 -1.17 5.63
C PRO A 190 5.01 -0.38 4.96
N HIS A 191 5.30 0.61 4.12
CA HIS A 191 4.30 1.51 3.55
C HIS A 191 3.58 0.85 2.37
N ALA A 192 2.27 1.03 2.24
CA ALA A 192 1.49 0.47 1.15
C ALA A 192 1.20 1.45 0.02
N CYS A 193 1.16 2.74 0.33
CA CYS A 193 0.64 3.75 -0.57
C CYS A 193 1.72 4.78 -0.87
N PHE A 194 2.00 5.01 -2.15
CA PHE A 194 2.98 5.97 -2.61
C PHE A 194 2.35 6.91 -3.64
N ILE A 195 2.75 8.17 -3.59
CA ILE A 195 2.48 9.16 -4.64
C ILE A 195 3.84 9.53 -5.23
N LEU A 196 3.95 9.50 -6.56
CA LEU A 196 5.20 9.80 -7.26
C LEU A 196 4.98 10.95 -8.24
N SER A 197 5.87 11.93 -8.21
CA SER A 197 5.94 12.95 -9.25
C SER A 197 6.48 12.37 -10.54
N VAL A 198 6.13 12.99 -11.67
CA VAL A 198 6.75 12.71 -12.97
C VAL A 198 6.89 14.01 -13.76
N GLY A 199 8.11 14.27 -14.22
CA GLY A 199 8.43 15.38 -15.10
C GLY A 199 8.36 14.99 -16.58
N ASP A 200 8.14 15.99 -17.44
CA ASP A 200 8.18 15.86 -18.90
C ASP A 200 9.62 15.77 -19.43
N ASP A 201 10.33 14.75 -18.95
CA ASP A 201 11.69 14.37 -19.32
C ASP A 201 11.74 12.86 -19.53
N LEU A 202 12.46 12.39 -20.53
CA LEU A 202 12.47 10.96 -20.87
C LEU A 202 13.32 10.11 -19.90
N VAL A 203 14.54 10.54 -19.56
CA VAL A 203 15.58 9.66 -18.98
C VAL A 203 16.28 10.20 -17.74
N ASN A 204 16.15 11.48 -17.43
CA ASN A 204 16.79 12.07 -16.26
C ASN A 204 16.06 11.68 -14.96
N PRO A 205 16.70 11.82 -13.79
CA PRO A 205 16.04 11.64 -12.50
C PRO A 205 14.76 12.47 -12.40
N GLY A 206 13.67 11.87 -11.93
CA GLY A 206 12.34 12.50 -11.91
C GLY A 206 11.57 12.46 -13.24
N GLY A 207 12.19 11.97 -14.33
CA GLY A 207 11.55 11.77 -15.63
C GLY A 207 10.74 10.47 -15.74
N ILE A 208 10.26 10.18 -16.95
CA ILE A 208 9.36 9.07 -17.26
C ILE A 208 10.02 7.71 -17.02
N MET A 209 11.24 7.48 -17.52
CA MET A 209 11.90 6.18 -17.34
C MET A 209 12.35 5.96 -15.89
N ASP A 210 12.73 7.01 -15.18
CA ASP A 210 13.07 6.94 -13.76
C ASP A 210 11.84 6.63 -12.89
N LEU A 211 10.65 7.14 -13.25
CA LEU A 211 9.39 6.75 -12.60
C LEU A 211 9.20 5.24 -12.61
N TRP A 212 9.41 4.57 -13.75
CA TRP A 212 9.25 3.11 -13.84
C TRP A 212 10.24 2.35 -12.96
N VAL A 213 11.47 2.87 -12.80
CA VAL A 213 12.46 2.29 -11.88
C VAL A 213 12.00 2.44 -10.42
N ARG A 214 11.51 3.61 -10.04
CA ARG A 214 10.96 3.87 -8.70
C ARG A 214 9.74 2.99 -8.40
N GLU A 215 8.82 2.86 -9.35
CA GLU A 215 7.66 1.97 -9.24
C GLU A 215 8.06 0.50 -9.12
N ALA A 216 9.06 0.05 -9.88
CA ALA A 216 9.52 -1.34 -9.80
C ALA A 216 10.06 -1.68 -8.40
N ARG A 217 10.76 -0.74 -7.76
CA ARG A 217 11.20 -0.87 -6.36
C ARG A 217 9.99 -0.96 -5.41
N ILE A 218 8.98 -0.13 -5.59
CA ILE A 218 7.75 -0.13 -4.77
C ILE A 218 6.99 -1.45 -4.90
N PHE A 219 6.72 -1.85 -6.15
CA PHE A 219 5.92 -3.04 -6.44
C PHE A 219 6.60 -4.29 -5.91
N LYS A 220 7.93 -4.40 -6.05
CA LYS A 220 8.72 -5.53 -5.54
C LYS A 220 8.46 -5.84 -4.06
N PHE A 221 8.24 -4.82 -3.24
CA PHE A 221 8.02 -4.98 -1.79
C PHE A 221 6.55 -5.02 -1.36
N GLY A 222 5.60 -5.13 -2.29
CA GLY A 222 4.20 -5.38 -1.95
C GLY A 222 3.30 -4.14 -1.97
N SER A 223 3.82 -2.99 -2.40
CA SER A 223 3.18 -1.69 -2.29
C SER A 223 2.67 -1.20 -3.65
N GLY A 224 1.84 -0.16 -3.64
CA GLY A 224 1.29 0.45 -4.85
C GLY A 224 1.59 1.94 -4.95
N ALA A 225 1.57 2.47 -6.17
CA ALA A 225 1.94 3.84 -6.47
C ALA A 225 0.92 4.52 -7.39
N GLY A 226 0.76 5.83 -7.25
CA GLY A 226 0.01 6.64 -8.21
C GLY A 226 0.75 7.89 -8.63
N SER A 227 0.47 8.33 -9.86
CA SER A 227 1.09 9.51 -10.47
C SER A 227 0.08 10.24 -11.34
N ASN A 228 0.18 11.57 -11.34
CA ASN A 228 -0.52 12.41 -12.29
C ASN A 228 0.41 12.71 -13.48
N PHE A 229 0.00 12.28 -14.66
CA PHE A 229 0.78 12.38 -15.89
C PHE A 229 0.49 13.66 -16.67
N SER A 230 -0.29 14.59 -16.12
CA SER A 230 -0.72 15.82 -16.80
C SER A 230 0.41 16.79 -17.10
N ALA A 231 1.58 16.62 -16.48
CA ALA A 231 2.76 17.40 -16.83
C ALA A 231 3.38 16.94 -18.16
N ILE A 232 3.15 15.70 -18.58
CA ILE A 232 3.71 15.14 -19.82
C ILE A 232 3.04 15.79 -21.01
N ARG A 233 3.83 16.21 -22.00
CA ARG A 233 3.26 16.84 -23.20
C ARG A 233 2.40 15.88 -24.02
N ALA A 234 1.31 16.41 -24.57
CA ALA A 234 0.36 15.65 -25.37
C ALA A 234 0.94 15.22 -26.72
N ALA A 235 0.23 14.32 -27.41
CA ALA A 235 0.61 13.90 -28.75
C ALA A 235 0.70 15.10 -29.70
N ASP A 236 1.63 15.10 -30.65
CA ASP A 236 1.90 16.19 -31.61
C ASP A 236 2.50 17.49 -31.06
N GLU A 237 2.66 17.65 -29.73
CA GLU A 237 3.41 18.78 -29.19
C GLU A 237 4.90 18.72 -29.61
N ARG A 238 5.54 19.88 -29.81
CA ARG A 238 6.91 19.95 -30.36
C ARG A 238 7.95 19.39 -29.38
N LEU A 239 8.95 18.71 -29.93
CA LEU A 239 10.16 18.30 -29.22
C LEU A 239 11.31 19.29 -29.49
N SER A 240 12.21 19.46 -28.52
CA SER A 240 13.39 20.32 -28.65
C SER A 240 14.31 19.89 -29.81
N GLY A 241 14.37 18.60 -30.11
CA GLY A 241 15.16 18.02 -31.21
C GLY A 241 14.54 18.12 -32.61
N GLY A 242 13.42 18.85 -32.80
CA GLY A 242 12.81 19.06 -34.13
C GLY A 242 11.76 18.03 -34.56
N GLY A 243 11.24 17.22 -33.63
CA GLY A 243 10.18 16.24 -33.85
C GLY A 243 8.87 16.57 -33.11
N LYS A 244 7.98 15.59 -33.04
CA LYS A 244 6.69 15.64 -32.33
C LYS A 244 6.62 14.58 -31.24
N SER A 245 5.94 14.89 -30.14
CA SER A 245 5.68 13.97 -29.05
C SER A 245 4.75 12.82 -29.48
N SER A 246 5.00 11.64 -28.91
CA SER A 246 4.12 10.45 -29.00
C SER A 246 2.91 10.53 -28.06
N GLY A 247 2.85 11.55 -27.20
CA GLY A 247 1.78 11.81 -26.25
C GLY A 247 1.79 10.90 -25.03
N VAL A 248 0.97 11.26 -24.04
CA VAL A 248 0.94 10.60 -22.73
C VAL A 248 0.58 9.12 -22.85
N MET A 249 -0.37 8.80 -23.75
CA MET A 249 -0.87 7.43 -23.95
C MET A 249 0.20 6.42 -24.35
N SER A 250 1.24 6.87 -25.07
CA SER A 250 2.34 5.98 -25.47
C SER A 250 3.15 5.50 -24.25
N PHE A 251 3.38 6.40 -23.29
CA PHE A 251 4.09 6.06 -22.06
C PHE A 251 3.22 5.29 -21.07
N LEU A 252 1.92 5.60 -20.99
CA LEU A 252 0.99 4.84 -20.16
C LEU A 252 0.92 3.37 -20.57
N LYS A 253 0.98 3.05 -21.87
CA LYS A 253 1.08 1.67 -22.35
C LYS A 253 2.36 0.96 -21.92
N ILE A 254 3.49 1.68 -21.84
CA ILE A 254 4.74 1.12 -21.29
C ILE A 254 4.56 0.82 -19.80
N GLY A 255 4.01 1.77 -19.05
CA GLY A 255 3.73 1.63 -17.62
C GLY A 255 2.80 0.47 -17.29
N ASP A 256 1.74 0.30 -18.06
CA ASP A 256 0.81 -0.81 -17.94
C ASP A 256 1.52 -2.17 -18.10
N ARG A 257 2.39 -2.30 -19.11
CA ARG A 257 3.18 -3.53 -19.31
C ARG A 257 4.20 -3.75 -18.20
N ALA A 258 4.86 -2.69 -17.73
CA ALA A 258 5.80 -2.77 -16.63
C ALA A 258 5.11 -3.24 -15.34
N ALA A 259 3.94 -2.69 -15.00
CA ALA A 259 3.14 -3.09 -13.85
C ALA A 259 2.68 -4.56 -13.96
N GLY A 260 2.23 -5.00 -15.15
CA GLY A 260 1.81 -6.38 -15.38
C GLY A 260 2.94 -7.42 -15.26
N ALA A 261 4.18 -7.03 -15.56
CA ALA A 261 5.35 -7.91 -15.48
C ALA A 261 5.85 -8.13 -14.04
N ILE A 262 5.55 -7.21 -13.12
CA ILE A 262 6.10 -7.24 -11.76
C ILE A 262 5.11 -7.90 -10.79
N LYS A 263 5.57 -8.97 -10.14
CA LYS A 263 4.83 -9.65 -9.07
C LYS A 263 5.14 -8.99 -7.73
N SER A 264 4.10 -8.55 -7.03
CA SER A 264 4.22 -7.71 -5.86
C SER A 264 4.53 -8.50 -4.60
N GLY A 265 5.52 -8.03 -3.82
CA GLY A 265 5.95 -8.65 -2.56
C GLY A 265 6.58 -10.04 -2.70
N GLY A 266 7.02 -10.43 -3.91
CA GLY A 266 7.48 -11.80 -4.18
C GLY A 266 6.38 -12.86 -4.09
N THR A 267 5.10 -12.44 -4.09
CA THR A 267 3.92 -13.32 -4.07
C THR A 267 3.22 -13.33 -5.44
N THR A 268 2.11 -14.05 -5.59
CA THR A 268 1.32 -14.08 -6.84
C THR A 268 0.52 -12.80 -7.11
N ARG A 269 0.60 -11.76 -6.27
CA ARG A 269 -0.19 -10.52 -6.41
C ARG A 269 0.33 -9.62 -7.53
N ARG A 270 -0.56 -9.00 -8.31
CA ARG A 270 -0.20 -7.99 -9.32
C ARG A 270 0.19 -6.67 -8.66
N ALA A 271 1.04 -5.89 -9.33
CA ALA A 271 1.29 -4.50 -8.94
C ALA A 271 0.00 -3.67 -8.96
N ALA A 272 -0.09 -2.67 -8.09
CA ALA A 272 -1.22 -1.74 -8.04
C ALA A 272 -0.73 -0.34 -8.44
N LYS A 273 -1.31 0.19 -9.53
CA LYS A 273 -0.95 1.48 -10.10
C LYS A 273 -2.18 2.38 -10.26
N MET A 274 -2.05 3.66 -9.92
CA MET A 274 -3.00 4.71 -10.30
C MET A 274 -2.39 5.62 -11.37
N VAL A 275 -3.17 5.89 -12.41
CA VAL A 275 -2.84 6.83 -13.49
C VAL A 275 -3.87 7.94 -13.48
N ILE A 276 -3.40 9.17 -13.33
CA ILE A 276 -4.26 10.35 -13.27
C ILE A 276 -3.96 11.28 -14.45
N LEU A 277 -5.02 11.85 -15.03
CA LEU A 277 -4.92 12.91 -16.03
C LEU A 277 -5.94 14.02 -15.73
N ASP A 278 -5.49 15.27 -15.84
CA ASP A 278 -6.28 16.47 -15.61
C ASP A 278 -7.22 16.67 -16.80
N VAL A 279 -8.43 17.14 -16.51
CA VAL A 279 -9.53 17.21 -17.49
C VAL A 279 -9.28 18.18 -18.66
N ASP A 280 -8.31 19.09 -18.53
CA ASP A 280 -7.88 20.04 -19.56
C ASP A 280 -6.71 19.49 -20.42
N HIS A 281 -6.22 18.29 -20.14
CA HIS A 281 -5.09 17.72 -20.89
C HIS A 281 -5.50 17.42 -22.34
N PRO A 282 -4.70 17.74 -23.36
CA PRO A 282 -5.12 17.55 -24.76
C PRO A 282 -5.40 16.10 -25.19
N ASP A 283 -4.75 15.13 -24.54
CA ASP A 283 -5.01 13.70 -24.76
C ASP A 283 -6.19 13.15 -23.92
N ILE A 284 -6.95 13.98 -23.19
CA ILE A 284 -7.97 13.55 -22.22
C ILE A 284 -9.04 12.63 -22.82
N GLU A 285 -9.52 12.97 -24.01
CA GLU A 285 -10.55 12.18 -24.68
C GLU A 285 -10.08 10.76 -25.01
N THR A 286 -8.82 10.60 -25.42
CA THR A 286 -8.20 9.29 -25.68
C THR A 286 -7.98 8.52 -24.38
N PHE A 287 -7.58 9.23 -23.31
CA PHE A 287 -7.39 8.63 -21.99
C PHE A 287 -8.69 8.06 -21.41
N VAL A 288 -9.79 8.83 -21.51
CA VAL A 288 -11.13 8.43 -21.04
C VAL A 288 -11.61 7.17 -21.76
N ASP A 289 -11.47 7.12 -23.09
CA ASP A 289 -11.95 5.97 -23.87
C ASP A 289 -11.01 4.74 -23.81
N TRP A 290 -9.79 4.89 -23.28
CA TRP A 290 -8.74 3.88 -23.41
C TRP A 290 -9.18 2.50 -22.93
N LYS A 291 -9.58 2.37 -21.65
CA LYS A 291 -9.97 1.06 -21.11
C LYS A 291 -11.26 0.54 -21.73
N LYS A 292 -12.23 1.40 -22.02
CA LYS A 292 -13.47 1.02 -22.72
C LYS A 292 -13.15 0.33 -24.05
N VAL A 293 -12.27 0.93 -24.85
CA VAL A 293 -11.86 0.38 -26.15
C VAL A 293 -11.07 -0.91 -26.01
N GLU A 294 -10.21 -1.03 -24.99
CA GLU A 294 -9.42 -2.25 -24.75
C GLU A 294 -10.28 -3.40 -24.21
N GLU A 295 -11.28 -3.13 -23.36
CA GLU A 295 -12.29 -4.12 -22.95
C GLU A 295 -13.09 -4.63 -24.13
N GLU A 296 -13.51 -3.75 -25.04
CA GLU A 296 -14.21 -4.16 -26.26
C GLU A 296 -13.35 -5.10 -27.10
N LYS A 297 -12.04 -4.83 -27.24
CA LYS A 297 -11.11 -5.73 -27.92
C LYS A 297 -11.03 -7.09 -27.23
N ALA A 298 -10.88 -7.12 -25.90
CA ALA A 298 -10.84 -8.37 -25.14
C ALA A 298 -12.14 -9.17 -25.31
N ARG A 299 -13.30 -8.50 -25.26
CA ARG A 299 -14.61 -9.09 -25.50
C ARG A 299 -14.71 -9.71 -26.89
N MET A 300 -14.25 -9.02 -27.93
CA MET A 300 -14.26 -9.55 -29.30
C MET A 300 -13.33 -10.77 -29.45
N LEU A 301 -12.17 -10.77 -28.80
CA LEU A 301 -11.27 -11.93 -28.77
C LEU A 301 -11.93 -13.13 -28.08
N ILE A 302 -12.65 -12.92 -26.98
CA ILE A 302 -13.37 -14.00 -26.28
C ILE A 302 -14.53 -14.53 -27.13
N GLN A 303 -15.39 -13.64 -27.64
CA GLN A 303 -16.61 -14.03 -28.34
C GLN A 303 -16.36 -14.65 -29.71
N HIS A 304 -15.34 -14.16 -30.44
CA HIS A 304 -15.10 -14.55 -31.83
C HIS A 304 -13.73 -15.18 -32.08
N GLY A 305 -12.76 -14.97 -31.18
CA GLY A 305 -11.39 -15.49 -31.31
C GLY A 305 -11.15 -16.84 -30.61
N GLY A 306 -12.14 -17.37 -29.88
CA GLY A 306 -12.03 -18.66 -29.17
C GLY A 306 -11.17 -18.61 -27.91
N PHE A 307 -10.86 -17.41 -27.40
CA PHE A 307 -10.14 -17.24 -26.15
C PHE A 307 -11.08 -17.48 -24.94
N PRO A 308 -10.58 -18.07 -23.84
CA PRO A 308 -11.39 -18.29 -22.65
C PRO A 308 -11.82 -16.97 -22.01
N ALA A 309 -13.02 -16.95 -21.44
CA ALA A 309 -13.54 -15.84 -20.64
C ALA A 309 -12.91 -15.83 -19.22
N ASP A 310 -11.59 -15.73 -19.16
CA ASP A 310 -10.80 -15.61 -17.94
C ASP A 310 -10.06 -14.28 -17.94
N PHE A 311 -10.22 -13.50 -16.87
CA PHE A 311 -9.55 -12.21 -16.67
C PHE A 311 -8.03 -12.33 -16.45
N ASN A 312 -7.53 -13.55 -16.23
CA ASN A 312 -6.08 -13.87 -16.26
C ASN A 312 -5.67 -14.57 -17.57
N GLY A 313 -6.60 -14.74 -18.50
CA GLY A 313 -6.37 -15.42 -19.78
C GLY A 313 -5.71 -14.54 -20.83
N GLU A 314 -5.35 -15.18 -21.95
CA GLU A 314 -4.57 -14.58 -23.04
C GLU A 314 -5.22 -13.34 -23.67
N ALA A 315 -6.56 -13.28 -23.73
CA ALA A 315 -7.28 -12.13 -24.25
C ALA A 315 -6.96 -10.85 -23.45
N TYR A 316 -7.05 -10.94 -22.12
CA TYR A 316 -6.73 -9.84 -21.21
C TYR A 316 -5.22 -9.57 -21.13
N ALA A 317 -4.39 -10.61 -21.27
CA ALA A 317 -2.93 -10.44 -21.34
C ALA A 317 -2.47 -9.67 -22.59
N THR A 318 -3.25 -9.69 -23.68
CA THR A 318 -2.88 -9.06 -24.96
C THR A 318 -3.29 -7.59 -25.06
N VAL A 319 -4.37 -7.17 -24.39
CA VAL A 319 -4.82 -5.76 -24.42
C VAL A 319 -4.07 -4.90 -23.40
N SER A 320 -4.21 -3.57 -23.52
CA SER A 320 -3.54 -2.60 -22.65
C SER A 320 -4.49 -1.97 -21.62
N GLY A 321 -3.94 -1.29 -20.63
CA GLY A 321 -4.70 -0.55 -19.60
C GLY A 321 -5.31 -1.44 -18.52
N GLN A 322 -4.83 -2.68 -18.39
CA GLN A 322 -5.38 -3.69 -17.47
C GLN A 322 -4.66 -3.75 -16.12
N ASN A 323 -3.52 -3.06 -15.99
CA ASN A 323 -2.67 -3.09 -14.81
C ASN A 323 -2.61 -1.73 -14.08
N SER A 324 -3.58 -0.86 -14.35
CA SER A 324 -3.80 0.38 -13.61
C SER A 324 -5.28 0.69 -13.40
N ASN A 325 -5.54 1.39 -12.31
CA ASN A 325 -6.72 2.21 -12.14
C ASN A 325 -6.47 3.54 -12.84
N ASN A 326 -7.47 4.06 -13.55
CA ASN A 326 -7.38 5.33 -14.24
C ASN A 326 -8.35 6.32 -13.59
N SER A 327 -7.95 7.58 -13.43
CA SER A 327 -8.84 8.62 -12.91
C SER A 327 -8.65 9.93 -13.65
N VAL A 328 -9.76 10.62 -13.90
CA VAL A 328 -9.76 11.99 -14.40
C VAL A 328 -9.84 12.95 -13.23
N ARG A 329 -8.96 13.94 -13.21
CA ARG A 329 -8.92 14.98 -12.19
C ARG A 329 -9.68 16.20 -12.69
N ILE A 330 -10.81 16.50 -12.05
CA ILE A 330 -11.77 17.54 -12.46
C ILE A 330 -11.78 18.69 -11.46
N THR A 331 -12.01 19.90 -11.96
CA THR A 331 -12.11 21.12 -11.15
C THR A 331 -13.56 21.55 -10.97
N ASN A 332 -13.83 22.42 -10.00
CA ASN A 332 -15.14 23.05 -9.84
C ASN A 332 -15.55 23.83 -11.10
N ASP A 333 -14.59 24.46 -11.80
CA ASP A 333 -14.84 25.18 -13.06
C ASP A 333 -15.31 24.26 -14.18
N PHE A 334 -14.73 23.04 -14.28
CA PHE A 334 -15.19 22.05 -15.24
C PHE A 334 -16.63 21.61 -14.93
N VAL A 335 -16.93 21.32 -13.66
CA VAL A 335 -18.29 20.93 -13.23
C VAL A 335 -19.28 22.04 -13.57
N LYS A 336 -18.94 23.30 -13.30
CA LYS A 336 -19.78 24.45 -13.67
C LYS A 336 -19.99 24.53 -15.19
N ALA A 337 -18.93 24.34 -15.99
CA ALA A 337 -19.05 24.32 -17.44
C ALA A 337 -19.97 23.18 -17.93
N VAL A 338 -19.97 22.01 -17.28
CA VAL A 338 -20.92 20.92 -17.58
C VAL A 338 -22.36 21.35 -17.26
N GLU A 339 -22.60 21.96 -16.10
CA GLU A 339 -23.94 22.40 -15.70
C GLU A 339 -24.50 23.46 -16.66
N GLU A 340 -23.67 24.41 -17.08
CA GLU A 340 -24.04 25.55 -17.93
C GLU A 340 -24.00 25.26 -19.45
N ASP A 341 -23.70 24.03 -19.87
CA ASP A 341 -23.48 23.67 -21.30
C ASP A 341 -22.37 24.48 -21.98
N GLY A 342 -21.36 24.82 -21.18
CA GLY A 342 -20.21 25.63 -21.55
C GLY A 342 -19.17 24.89 -22.38
N ASP A 343 -18.25 25.70 -22.89
CA ASP A 343 -17.07 25.23 -23.58
C ASP A 343 -15.95 24.91 -22.59
N TRP A 344 -15.04 24.02 -22.97
CA TRP A 344 -13.87 23.62 -22.19
C TRP A 344 -12.61 23.62 -23.06
N GLU A 345 -11.55 24.23 -22.57
CA GLU A 345 -10.29 24.38 -23.29
C GLU A 345 -9.33 23.25 -22.95
N LEU A 346 -8.73 22.65 -23.99
CA LEU A 346 -7.65 21.69 -23.86
C LEU A 346 -6.31 22.38 -24.09
N ILE A 347 -5.40 22.30 -23.12
CA ILE A 347 -4.25 23.21 -23.02
C ILE A 347 -2.93 22.46 -23.20
N ASN A 348 -2.12 22.87 -24.19
CA ASN A 348 -0.80 22.30 -24.43
C ASN A 348 0.14 22.49 -23.23
N ARG A 349 0.91 21.46 -22.88
CA ARG A 349 1.79 21.51 -21.70
C ARG A 349 3.11 22.23 -21.96
N THR A 350 3.53 22.33 -23.22
CA THR A 350 4.80 22.96 -23.59
C THR A 350 4.75 24.48 -23.70
N ASN A 351 3.59 25.06 -24.03
CA ASN A 351 3.46 26.51 -24.27
C ASN A 351 2.22 27.16 -23.61
N GLY A 352 1.32 26.38 -23.01
CA GLY A 352 0.10 26.91 -22.36
C GLY A 352 -0.97 27.43 -23.33
N GLU A 353 -0.80 27.23 -24.65
CA GLU A 353 -1.79 27.64 -25.63
C GLU A 353 -2.97 26.67 -25.68
N VAL A 354 -4.16 27.20 -25.96
CA VAL A 354 -5.36 26.38 -26.23
C VAL A 354 -5.15 25.61 -27.52
N ARG A 355 -5.10 24.27 -27.41
CA ARG A 355 -5.01 23.38 -28.57
C ARG A 355 -6.34 23.24 -29.28
N ARG A 356 -7.40 23.06 -28.49
CA ARG A 356 -8.77 22.85 -28.97
C ARG A 356 -9.75 23.17 -27.85
N THR A 357 -10.91 23.68 -28.23
CA THR A 357 -12.06 23.85 -27.35
C THR A 357 -13.10 22.78 -27.66
N ILE A 358 -13.69 22.17 -26.63
CA ILE A 358 -14.72 21.13 -26.72
C ILE A 358 -15.93 21.53 -25.87
N LYS A 359 -17.06 20.82 -25.99
CA LYS A 359 -18.17 20.97 -25.03
C LYS A 359 -17.88 20.19 -23.75
N ALA A 360 -18.03 20.85 -22.60
CA ALA A 360 -17.81 20.22 -21.30
C ALA A 360 -18.75 19.02 -21.09
N ARG A 361 -20.03 19.17 -21.49
CA ARG A 361 -21.03 18.10 -21.43
C ARG A 361 -20.68 16.88 -22.28
N ASP A 362 -20.08 17.07 -23.44
CA ASP A 362 -19.67 15.96 -24.30
C ASP A 362 -18.56 15.15 -23.62
N LEU A 363 -17.57 15.82 -23.03
CA LEU A 363 -16.52 15.12 -22.27
C LEU A 363 -17.09 14.42 -21.03
N TRP A 364 -18.00 15.06 -20.29
CA TRP A 364 -18.67 14.46 -19.14
C TRP A 364 -19.47 13.21 -19.53
N ALA A 365 -20.24 13.28 -20.62
CA ALA A 365 -20.99 12.15 -21.14
C ALA A 365 -20.07 10.99 -21.53
N ARG A 366 -18.92 11.29 -22.16
CA ARG A 366 -17.91 10.28 -22.50
C ARG A 366 -17.31 9.62 -21.26
N ILE A 367 -17.01 10.39 -20.20
CA ILE A 367 -16.52 9.86 -18.92
C ILE A 367 -17.56 8.91 -18.31
N ALA A 368 -18.83 9.34 -18.26
CA ALA A 368 -19.91 8.53 -17.71
C ALA A 368 -20.13 7.23 -18.52
N GLU A 369 -20.09 7.31 -19.85
CA GLU A 369 -20.22 6.14 -20.73
C GLU A 369 -19.05 5.15 -20.55
N ALA A 370 -17.82 5.64 -20.48
CA ALA A 370 -16.64 4.82 -20.22
C ALA A 370 -16.72 4.13 -18.85
N ALA A 371 -17.03 4.89 -17.79
CA ALA A 371 -17.19 4.35 -16.45
C ALA A 371 -18.31 3.31 -16.37
N TRP A 372 -19.43 3.52 -17.07
CA TRP A 372 -20.49 2.52 -17.17
C TRP A 372 -20.04 1.26 -17.91
N ALA A 373 -19.26 1.41 -18.99
CA ALA A 373 -18.83 0.31 -19.83
C ALA A 373 -17.74 -0.57 -19.19
N CYS A 374 -16.81 0.03 -18.43
CA CYS A 374 -15.63 -0.70 -17.92
C CYS A 374 -15.19 -0.32 -16.49
N ALA A 375 -15.98 0.44 -15.74
CA ALA A 375 -15.66 0.95 -14.41
C ALA A 375 -14.50 1.97 -14.33
N ASP A 376 -13.99 2.43 -15.48
CA ASP A 376 -12.93 3.44 -15.58
C ASP A 376 -13.25 4.49 -16.66
N PRO A 377 -12.73 5.73 -16.51
CA PRO A 377 -11.94 6.21 -15.39
C PRO A 377 -12.80 6.62 -14.19
N GLY A 378 -12.22 6.54 -12.99
CA GLY A 378 -12.76 7.20 -11.79
C GLY A 378 -12.64 8.73 -11.86
N LEU A 379 -13.19 9.42 -10.87
CA LEU A 379 -13.13 10.88 -10.75
C LEU A 379 -12.38 11.30 -9.47
N GLN A 380 -11.54 12.33 -9.60
CA GLN A 380 -10.91 13.01 -8.48
C GLN A 380 -11.21 14.51 -8.54
N PHE A 381 -11.82 15.05 -7.49
CA PHE A 381 -12.23 16.45 -7.42
C PHE A 381 -11.06 17.33 -6.97
N ASP A 382 -10.24 17.77 -7.91
CA ASP A 382 -8.97 18.50 -7.69
C ASP A 382 -9.14 19.72 -6.78
N THR A 383 -10.17 20.52 -7.04
CA THR A 383 -10.45 21.74 -6.28
C THR A 383 -10.79 21.40 -4.84
N THR A 384 -11.75 20.50 -4.61
CA THR A 384 -12.13 20.05 -3.25
C THR A 384 -10.94 19.44 -2.52
N ILE A 385 -10.17 18.56 -3.16
CA ILE A 385 -8.98 17.94 -2.53
C ILE A 385 -8.01 19.02 -2.01
N ASN A 386 -7.76 20.06 -2.79
CA ASN A 386 -6.85 21.13 -2.41
C ASN A 386 -7.46 22.16 -1.44
N GLU A 387 -8.78 22.35 -1.43
CA GLU A 387 -9.48 23.17 -0.43
C GLU A 387 -9.33 22.59 0.99
N TRP A 388 -9.28 21.27 1.12
CA TRP A 388 -9.08 20.55 2.39
C TRP A 388 -7.62 20.19 2.66
N HIS A 389 -6.67 20.76 1.90
CA HIS A 389 -5.27 20.44 2.07
C HIS A 389 -4.74 20.95 3.42
N THR A 390 -4.23 20.04 4.24
CA THR A 390 -3.65 20.35 5.55
C THR A 390 -2.22 20.89 5.53
N SER A 391 -1.52 20.79 4.38
CA SER A 391 -0.11 21.20 4.22
C SER A 391 0.15 22.05 2.94
N PRO A 392 -0.65 23.09 2.65
CA PRO A 392 -0.61 23.81 1.37
C PRO A 392 0.72 24.52 1.08
N ALA A 393 1.50 24.83 2.12
CA ALA A 393 2.85 25.39 1.96
C ALA A 393 3.84 24.39 1.32
N GLY A 394 3.57 23.09 1.41
CA GLY A 394 4.39 22.04 0.81
C GLY A 394 4.14 21.83 -0.69
N GLY A 395 3.10 22.44 -1.24
CA GLY A 395 2.74 22.34 -2.65
C GLY A 395 1.28 21.98 -2.88
N ARG A 396 0.92 21.78 -4.14
CA ARG A 396 -0.41 21.33 -4.53
C ARG A 396 -0.47 19.81 -4.42
N ILE A 397 -1.57 19.25 -3.92
CA ILE A 397 -1.85 17.81 -4.09
C ILE A 397 -2.19 17.58 -5.56
N ARG A 398 -1.41 16.74 -6.23
CA ARG A 398 -1.54 16.47 -7.68
C ARG A 398 -2.08 15.09 -7.99
N ALA A 399 -1.88 14.14 -7.09
CA ALA A 399 -2.18 12.73 -7.33
C ALA A 399 -2.71 12.04 -6.06
N SER A 400 -2.96 10.74 -6.19
CA SER A 400 -3.34 9.84 -5.12
C SER A 400 -2.59 8.53 -5.24
N ASN A 401 -2.70 7.67 -4.23
CA ASN A 401 -2.31 6.27 -4.34
C ASN A 401 -3.33 5.45 -5.19
N PRO A 402 -3.10 4.15 -5.44
CA PRO A 402 -3.97 3.27 -6.25
C PRO A 402 -5.46 3.29 -5.94
N CYS A 403 -5.84 3.43 -4.67
CA CYS A 403 -7.24 3.31 -4.24
C CYS A 403 -7.89 4.67 -3.87
N SER A 404 -7.19 5.79 -4.11
CA SER A 404 -7.67 7.16 -3.88
C SER A 404 -8.02 7.54 -2.43
N GLU A 405 -7.59 6.75 -1.43
CA GLU A 405 -7.75 7.01 0.00
C GLU A 405 -6.61 7.85 0.60
N TYR A 406 -5.45 7.88 -0.07
CA TYR A 406 -4.32 8.72 0.30
C TYR A 406 -4.15 9.86 -0.72
N MET A 407 -4.48 11.08 -0.28
CA MET A 407 -4.44 12.32 -1.05
C MET A 407 -3.45 13.28 -0.39
N PHE A 408 -2.23 13.33 -0.90
CA PHE A 408 -1.18 14.16 -0.33
C PHE A 408 -0.16 14.59 -1.39
N LEU A 409 0.91 15.24 -0.96
CA LEU A 409 1.97 15.76 -1.83
C LEU A 409 2.66 14.64 -2.61
N ASP A 410 3.16 14.97 -3.79
CA ASP A 410 3.97 14.05 -4.58
C ASP A 410 5.25 13.65 -3.82
N ASP A 411 5.77 12.48 -4.17
CA ASP A 411 6.96 11.88 -3.55
C ASP A 411 6.81 11.74 -2.03
N THR A 412 5.67 11.20 -1.60
CA THR A 412 5.39 10.84 -0.22
C THR A 412 4.77 9.45 -0.13
N ALA A 413 4.82 8.85 1.06
CA ALA A 413 4.26 7.54 1.31
C ALA A 413 3.40 7.52 2.58
N CYS A 414 2.38 6.67 2.58
CA CYS A 414 1.50 6.46 3.70
C CYS A 414 1.45 4.97 4.07
N ASN A 415 1.52 4.72 5.37
CA ASN A 415 1.28 3.42 5.98
C ASN A 415 -0.10 3.43 6.64
N LEU A 416 -0.79 2.30 6.52
CA LEU A 416 -2.18 2.16 6.90
C LEU A 416 -2.38 1.06 7.94
N ALA A 417 -3.42 1.24 8.75
CA ALA A 417 -3.99 0.19 9.58
C ALA A 417 -5.50 0.38 9.67
N SER A 418 -6.22 -0.71 9.93
CA SER A 418 -7.68 -0.66 10.11
C SER A 418 -8.07 -1.34 11.41
N LEU A 419 -8.94 -0.67 12.17
CA LEU A 419 -9.59 -1.24 13.34
C LEU A 419 -10.89 -1.94 12.95
N ASN A 420 -11.10 -3.16 13.43
CA ASN A 420 -12.30 -3.94 13.16
C ASN A 420 -13.44 -3.52 14.10
N LEU A 421 -14.39 -2.72 13.61
CA LEU A 421 -15.45 -2.13 14.44
C LEU A 421 -16.30 -3.18 15.17
N VAL A 422 -16.49 -4.35 14.56
CA VAL A 422 -17.26 -5.49 15.12
C VAL A 422 -16.64 -6.01 16.42
N LYS A 423 -15.33 -5.84 16.62
CA LYS A 423 -14.62 -6.29 17.85
C LYS A 423 -14.78 -5.35 19.04
N PHE A 424 -15.36 -4.18 18.81
CA PHE A 424 -15.69 -3.20 19.85
C PHE A 424 -17.21 -3.14 20.09
N TYR A 425 -17.97 -4.11 19.58
CA TYR A 425 -19.42 -4.14 19.69
C TYR A 425 -19.89 -5.43 20.34
N ASP A 426 -20.67 -5.27 21.40
CA ASP A 426 -21.27 -6.35 22.16
C ASP A 426 -22.69 -6.65 21.65
N ASP A 427 -22.93 -7.88 21.18
CA ASP A 427 -24.22 -8.27 20.59
C ASP A 427 -25.34 -8.39 21.64
N GLU A 428 -25.03 -8.69 22.89
CA GLU A 428 -26.04 -8.92 23.92
C GLU A 428 -26.61 -7.61 24.46
N SER A 429 -25.72 -6.69 24.82
CA SER A 429 -26.06 -5.36 25.33
C SER A 429 -26.34 -4.34 24.22
N GLN A 430 -25.94 -4.63 22.98
CA GLN A 430 -26.03 -3.72 21.83
C GLN A 430 -25.25 -2.42 22.06
N VAL A 431 -24.14 -2.49 22.80
CA VAL A 431 -23.29 -1.34 23.13
C VAL A 431 -21.97 -1.40 22.38
N PHE A 432 -21.55 -0.25 21.85
CA PHE A 432 -20.21 -0.07 21.31
C PHE A 432 -19.25 0.42 22.41
N ASP A 433 -18.19 -0.34 22.68
CA ASP A 433 -17.14 0.01 23.64
C ASP A 433 -16.21 1.08 23.06
N VAL A 434 -16.62 2.34 23.29
CA VAL A 434 -15.88 3.53 22.86
C VAL A 434 -14.50 3.60 23.51
N GLU A 435 -14.35 3.18 24.77
CA GLU A 435 -13.08 3.28 25.48
C GLU A 435 -12.04 2.30 24.92
N ALA A 436 -12.44 1.05 24.66
CA ALA A 436 -11.57 0.08 24.00
C ALA A 436 -11.17 0.55 22.61
N TYR A 437 -12.11 1.15 21.86
CA TYR A 437 -11.82 1.69 20.54
C TYR A 437 -10.82 2.86 20.59
N GLN A 438 -10.98 3.80 21.53
CA GLN A 438 -10.03 4.89 21.75
C GLN A 438 -8.63 4.39 22.15
N HIS A 439 -8.57 3.37 23.02
CA HIS A 439 -7.33 2.72 23.40
C HIS A 439 -6.61 2.10 22.19
N ALA A 440 -7.34 1.36 21.35
CA ALA A 440 -6.80 0.80 20.11
C ALA A 440 -6.32 1.90 19.14
N ILE A 441 -7.09 2.99 18.96
CA ILE A 441 -6.69 4.14 18.15
C ILE A 441 -5.34 4.69 18.61
N ARG A 442 -5.17 4.89 19.92
CA ARG A 442 -3.93 5.42 20.49
C ARG A 442 -2.74 4.52 20.17
N LEU A 443 -2.85 3.21 20.41
CA LEU A 443 -1.76 2.27 20.18
C LEU A 443 -1.43 2.14 18.69
N TRP A 444 -2.43 2.05 17.82
CA TRP A 444 -2.21 1.94 16.38
C TRP A 444 -1.70 3.23 15.75
N THR A 445 -2.01 4.39 16.31
CA THR A 445 -1.37 5.66 15.90
C THR A 445 0.13 5.61 16.17
N ILE A 446 0.55 5.10 17.34
CA ILE A 446 1.97 4.93 17.69
C ILE A 446 2.65 3.93 16.74
N VAL A 447 2.01 2.79 16.43
CA VAL A 447 2.53 1.83 15.44
C VAL A 447 2.75 2.49 14.08
N LEU A 448 1.78 3.27 13.60
CA LEU A 448 1.89 3.92 12.31
C LEU A 448 3.02 4.95 12.31
N GLU A 449 3.16 5.70 13.39
CA GLU A 449 4.22 6.68 13.55
C GLU A 449 5.60 5.99 13.53
N ILE A 450 5.83 5.01 14.41
CA ILE A 450 7.11 4.28 14.50
C ILE A 450 7.48 3.66 13.15
N SER A 451 6.47 3.23 12.39
CA SER A 451 6.67 2.68 11.06
C SER A 451 7.29 3.67 10.07
N VAL A 452 7.04 4.98 10.22
CA VAL A 452 7.72 6.03 9.43
C VAL A 452 9.20 6.08 9.80
N ALA A 453 9.52 6.06 11.10
CA ALA A 453 10.89 6.15 11.59
C ALA A 453 11.74 4.93 11.20
N MET A 454 11.19 3.72 11.27
CA MET A 454 11.94 2.50 10.95
C MET A 454 12.14 2.27 9.45
N ALA A 455 11.27 2.83 8.61
CA ALA A 455 11.20 2.49 7.19
C ALA A 455 12.41 2.95 6.37
N HIS A 456 12.54 2.34 5.19
CA HIS A 456 13.26 2.89 4.06
C HIS A 456 12.34 3.04 2.83
N PHE A 457 12.75 3.87 1.87
CA PHE A 457 11.91 4.32 0.75
C PHE A 457 12.68 4.24 -0.58
N PRO A 458 11.99 4.11 -1.73
CA PRO A 458 12.60 3.72 -3.01
C PRO A 458 13.33 4.87 -3.74
N SER A 459 13.26 6.09 -3.22
CA SER A 459 13.99 7.27 -3.71
C SER A 459 14.31 8.22 -2.56
N LYS A 460 15.19 9.20 -2.83
CA LYS A 460 15.63 10.22 -1.88
C LYS A 460 14.49 11.14 -1.47
N GLU A 461 13.71 11.56 -2.46
CA GLU A 461 12.61 12.50 -2.35
C GLU A 461 11.51 11.90 -1.47
N ILE A 462 11.17 10.63 -1.70
CA ILE A 462 10.16 9.93 -0.89
C ILE A 462 10.62 9.73 0.55
N ALA A 463 11.91 9.38 0.75
CA ALA A 463 12.45 9.24 2.09
C ALA A 463 12.38 10.56 2.86
N GLN A 464 12.76 11.67 2.23
CA GLN A 464 12.71 12.98 2.85
C GLN A 464 11.26 13.44 3.09
N GLY A 465 10.41 13.41 2.07
CA GLY A 465 9.01 13.84 2.18
C GLY A 465 8.22 13.03 3.20
N SER A 466 8.41 11.71 3.24
CA SER A 466 7.73 10.87 4.23
C SER A 466 8.23 11.14 5.66
N TYR A 467 9.51 11.49 5.84
CA TYR A 467 10.05 11.89 7.14
C TYR A 467 9.54 13.26 7.60
N ASP A 468 9.47 14.24 6.69
CA ASP A 468 9.07 15.61 6.99
C ASP A 468 7.58 15.71 7.33
N TYR A 469 6.73 15.00 6.57
CA TYR A 469 5.28 15.11 6.70
C TYR A 469 4.63 14.03 7.56
N ARG A 470 5.30 12.88 7.75
CA ARG A 470 4.87 11.79 8.66
C ARG A 470 3.40 11.38 8.49
N THR A 471 2.94 11.25 7.25
CA THR A 471 1.52 10.97 6.97
C THR A 471 1.12 9.57 7.43
N LEU A 472 -0.02 9.46 8.13
CA LEU A 472 -0.54 8.22 8.69
C LEU A 472 -1.95 7.97 8.16
N GLY A 473 -2.33 6.71 7.94
CA GLY A 473 -3.69 6.35 7.56
C GLY A 473 -4.31 5.30 8.47
N LEU A 474 -4.83 5.73 9.62
CA LEU A 474 -5.64 4.87 10.48
C LEU A 474 -7.10 4.92 10.04
N GLY A 475 -7.62 3.78 9.60
CA GLY A 475 -9.01 3.60 9.20
C GLY A 475 -9.75 2.58 10.06
N TYR A 476 -10.88 2.13 9.53
CA TYR A 476 -11.71 1.11 10.14
C TYR A 476 -12.20 0.10 9.09
N ALA A 477 -12.63 -1.06 9.57
CA ALA A 477 -13.21 -2.13 8.76
C ALA A 477 -14.53 -2.63 9.37
N ASN A 478 -15.33 -3.33 8.57
CA ASN A 478 -16.57 -3.98 8.97
C ASN A 478 -17.69 -3.05 9.48
N LEU A 479 -17.75 -1.80 8.98
CA LEU A 479 -18.89 -0.90 9.27
C LEU A 479 -20.22 -1.52 8.81
N GLY A 480 -20.28 -2.08 7.61
CA GLY A 480 -21.49 -2.75 7.11
C GLY A 480 -21.95 -3.90 8.03
N SER A 481 -21.01 -4.74 8.47
CA SER A 481 -21.30 -5.84 9.40
C SER A 481 -21.74 -5.33 10.78
N LEU A 482 -21.16 -4.25 11.27
CA LEU A 482 -21.60 -3.61 12.52
C LEU A 482 -23.04 -3.12 12.39
N LEU A 483 -23.37 -2.38 11.33
CA LEU A 483 -24.72 -1.88 11.10
C LEU A 483 -25.73 -3.04 11.01
N MET A 484 -25.39 -4.13 10.31
CA MET A 484 -26.25 -5.31 10.24
C MET A 484 -26.46 -6.01 11.59
N ARG A 485 -25.48 -5.95 12.52
CA ARG A 485 -25.59 -6.51 13.89
C ARG A 485 -26.44 -5.63 14.82
N GLN A 486 -26.58 -4.34 14.51
CA GLN A 486 -27.39 -3.39 15.29
C GLN A 486 -28.90 -3.49 15.03
N GLY A 487 -29.32 -4.29 14.04
CA GLY A 487 -30.70 -4.35 13.55
C GLY A 487 -30.98 -3.28 12.52
#